data_AF-A0A3S3NUS1-F1
#
_entry.id   AF-A0A3S3NUS1-F1
#
_cell.length_a   1.000
_cell.length_b   1.000
_cell.length_c   1.000
_cell.angle_alpha   90.00
_cell.angle_beta   90.00
_cell.angle_gamma   90.00
#
_symmetry.space_group_name_H-M   'P 1'
#
loop_
_entity.id
_entity.type
_entity.pdbx_description
1 polymer ?
#
loop_
_entity_poly.entity_id
_entity_poly.type
_entity_poly.pdbx_seq_one_letter_code
_entity_poly.pdbx_strand_id
1 'polypeptide(L)'
;EAQNAYENLKGKLLSYPILSHPVFEEKFQICTDASAYGVGAILKQIINEEEHIIDIREQQQKDEFAGKLLRFMENGEGEDRKMKRTSRAFEVVNGILYRRRKTPNGFKRTLVVP
;
A
#
# COMPACT_ATOMS: atom_id res chain seq x y z
N GLU A 1 -7.21 17.33 26.63
CA GLU A 1 -6.46 16.28 25.90
C GLU A 1 -7.01 16.04 24.50
N ALA A 2 -8.29 15.65 24.35
CA ALA A 2 -8.91 15.38 23.03
C ALA A 2 -8.84 16.54 22.02
N GLN A 3 -9.06 17.79 22.45
CA GLN A 3 -9.01 18.95 21.54
C GLN A 3 -7.61 19.16 20.94
N ASN A 4 -6.55 19.00 21.73
CA ASN A 4 -5.18 19.16 21.25
C ASN A 4 -4.80 18.04 20.28
N ALA A 5 -5.25 16.80 20.53
CA ALA A 5 -5.05 15.69 19.61
C ALA A 5 -5.76 15.92 18.27
N TYR A 6 -6.99 16.44 18.31
CA TYR A 6 -7.76 16.80 17.11
C TYR A 6 -7.07 17.89 16.28
N GLU A 7 -6.66 19.00 16.91
CA GLU A 7 -5.98 20.08 16.18
C GLU A 7 -4.62 19.64 15.63
N ASN A 8 -3.87 18.79 16.36
CA ASN A 8 -2.61 18.25 15.87
C ASN A 8 -2.81 17.35 14.64
N LEU A 9 -3.80 16.45 14.70
CA LEU A 9 -4.15 15.59 13.57
C LEU A 9 -4.60 16.42 12.37
N LYS A 10 -5.47 17.41 12.59
CA LYS A 10 -5.95 18.32 11.56
C LYS A 10 -4.79 19.06 10.90
N GLY A 11 -3.87 19.61 11.68
CA GLY A 11 -2.67 20.27 11.16
C GLY A 11 -1.82 19.34 10.29
N LYS A 12 -1.57 18.11 10.77
CA LYS A 12 -0.80 17.09 10.04
C LYS A 12 -1.47 16.62 8.74
N LEU A 13 -2.79 16.49 8.74
CA LEU A 13 -3.56 16.13 7.54
C LEU A 13 -3.55 17.24 6.49
N LEU A 14 -3.47 18.50 6.92
CA LEU A 14 -3.36 19.66 6.03
C LEU A 14 -1.93 19.85 5.50
N SER A 15 -0.91 19.43 6.26
CA SER A 15 0.50 19.51 5.86
C SER A 15 0.95 18.27 5.08
N TYR A 16 0.12 17.75 4.17
CA TYR A 16 0.36 16.48 3.49
C TYR A 16 1.79 16.43 2.91
N PRO A 17 2.60 15.39 3.24
CA PRO A 17 3.95 15.30 2.70
C PRO A 17 3.88 15.17 1.18
N ILE A 18 4.77 15.86 0.47
CA ILE A 18 4.85 15.71 -0.98
C ILE A 18 5.35 14.29 -1.27
N LEU A 19 4.45 13.42 -1.70
CA LEU A 19 4.81 12.10 -2.18
C LEU A 19 5.63 12.26 -3.46
N SER A 20 6.73 11.53 -3.52
CA SER A 20 7.63 11.56 -4.67
C SER A 20 7.33 10.42 -5.61
N HIS A 21 7.55 10.64 -6.89
CA HIS A 21 7.59 9.55 -7.83
C HIS A 21 8.82 8.67 -7.56
N PRO A 22 8.69 7.35 -7.72
CA PRO A 22 9.75 6.39 -7.50
C PRO A 22 10.84 6.54 -8.57
N VAL A 23 12.07 6.22 -8.19
CA VAL A 23 13.17 5.99 -9.15
C VAL A 23 13.49 4.50 -9.10
N PHE A 24 13.04 3.72 -10.07
CA PHE A 24 13.09 2.24 -10.00
C PHE A 24 14.52 1.67 -10.01
N GLU A 25 15.49 2.48 -10.44
CA GLU A 25 16.91 2.20 -10.37
C GLU A 25 17.45 2.25 -8.92
N GLU A 26 16.75 2.94 -8.03
CA GLU A 26 17.13 3.13 -6.62
C GLU A 26 16.44 2.15 -5.68
N LYS A 27 17.10 1.86 -4.55
CA LYS A 27 16.61 0.88 -3.57
C LYS A 27 15.42 1.41 -2.78
N PHE A 28 14.33 0.66 -2.81
CA PHE A 28 13.20 0.86 -1.91
C PHE A 28 13.53 0.44 -0.48
N GLN A 29 13.04 1.21 0.49
CA GLN A 29 13.09 0.92 1.91
C GLN A 29 11.69 0.95 2.51
N ILE A 30 11.39 0.00 3.38
CA ILE A 30 10.12 -0.03 4.12
C ILE A 30 10.43 0.28 5.58
N CYS A 31 9.82 1.34 6.08
CA CYS A 31 9.78 1.63 7.51
C CYS A 31 8.49 1.06 8.08
N THR A 32 8.58 0.20 9.10
CA THR A 32 7.41 -0.36 9.78
C THR A 32 7.44 0.00 11.25
N ASP A 33 6.28 0.32 11.81
CA ASP A 33 6.07 0.43 13.25
C ASP A 33 4.87 -0.42 13.67
N ALA A 34 4.88 -0.93 14.89
CA ALA A 34 3.84 -1.82 15.41
C ALA A 34 3.47 -1.45 16.84
N SER A 35 2.16 -1.42 17.09
CA SER A 35 1.58 -1.31 18.42
C SER A 35 0.81 -2.58 18.78
N ALA A 36 0.32 -2.66 20.01
CA ALA A 36 -0.56 -3.75 20.44
C ALA A 36 -1.84 -3.88 19.58
N TYR A 37 -2.25 -2.83 18.88
CA TYR A 37 -3.51 -2.76 18.15
C TYR A 37 -3.38 -2.74 16.62
N GLY A 38 -2.17 -2.52 16.09
CA GLY A 38 -1.99 -2.40 14.64
C GLY A 38 -0.55 -2.19 14.22
N VAL A 39 -0.30 -2.38 12.92
CA VAL A 39 1.00 -2.20 12.26
C VAL A 39 0.86 -1.11 11.20
N GLY A 40 1.77 -0.13 11.24
CA GLY A 40 1.92 0.90 10.22
C GLY A 40 3.16 0.64 9.37
N ALA A 41 3.12 1.05 8.11
CA ALA A 41 4.27 0.98 7.22
C ALA A 41 4.33 2.19 6.28
N ILE A 42 5.54 2.64 5.95
CA ILE A 42 5.84 3.69 4.97
C ILE A 42 6.86 3.13 3.99
N LEU A 43 6.62 3.32 2.69
CA LEU A 43 7.58 3.04 1.63
C LEU A 43 8.37 4.32 1.34
N LYS A 44 9.70 4.23 1.28
CA LYS A 44 10.58 5.35 0.97
C LYS A 44 11.76 4.95 0.08
N GLN A 45 12.39 5.94 -0.55
CA GLN A 45 13.70 5.84 -1.20
C GLN A 45 14.63 6.91 -0.63
N ILE A 46 15.94 6.65 -0.67
CA ILE A 46 16.96 7.66 -0.39
C ILE A 46 17.58 8.03 -1.74
N ILE A 47 17.32 9.25 -2.21
CA ILE A 47 17.81 9.76 -3.50
C ILE A 47 18.61 11.01 -3.18
N ASN A 48 19.88 11.07 -3.61
CA ASN A 48 20.77 12.19 -3.28
C ASN A 48 20.83 12.53 -1.78
N GLU A 49 20.85 11.50 -0.92
CA GLU A 49 20.84 11.63 0.56
C GLU A 49 19.54 12.20 1.17
N GLU A 50 18.50 12.45 0.36
CA GLU A 50 17.20 12.93 0.82
C GLU A 50 16.16 11.78 0.88
N GLU A 51 15.26 11.84 1.87
CA GLU A 51 14.18 10.85 2.03
C GLU A 51 12.97 11.22 1.16
N HIS A 52 12.60 10.29 0.28
CA HIS A 52 11.44 10.42 -0.59
C HIS A 52 10.38 9.41 -0.20
N ILE A 53 9.24 9.88 0.31
CA ILE A 53 8.08 9.04 0.65
C ILE A 53 7.33 8.68 -0.63
N ILE A 54 6.99 7.39 -0.78
CA ILE A 54 6.40 6.84 -1.99
C ILE A 54 4.98 6.36 -1.71
N ASP A 55 4.06 6.70 -2.62
CA ASP A 55 2.69 6.18 -2.57
C ASP A 55 2.62 4.75 -3.09
N ILE A 56 2.48 3.79 -2.18
CA ILE A 56 2.33 2.39 -2.52
C ILE A 56 1.14 2.11 -3.45
N ARG A 57 0.04 2.87 -3.34
CA ARG A 57 -1.12 2.68 -4.21
C ARG A 57 -0.77 3.07 -5.64
N GLU A 58 -0.16 4.24 -5.82
CA GLU A 58 0.28 4.69 -7.13
C GLU A 58 1.28 3.69 -7.75
N GLN A 59 2.18 3.13 -6.94
CA GLN A 59 3.10 2.08 -7.38
C GLN A 59 2.37 0.84 -7.87
N GLN A 60 1.44 0.31 -7.07
CA GLN A 60 0.68 -0.87 -7.46
C GLN A 60 -0.16 -0.64 -8.71
N GLN A 61 -0.65 0.58 -8.96
CA GLN A 61 -1.41 0.91 -10.17
C GLN A 61 -0.54 0.95 -11.43
N LYS A 62 0.73 1.36 -11.31
CA LYS A 62 1.70 1.39 -12.41
C LYS A 62 2.30 0.03 -12.73
N ASP A 63 2.33 -0.88 -11.76
CA ASP A 63 2.85 -2.23 -11.94
C ASP A 63 2.03 -3.07 -12.94
N GLU A 64 2.72 -3.85 -13.78
CA GLU A 64 2.06 -4.66 -14.81
C GLU A 64 1.14 -5.74 -14.22
N PHE A 65 1.50 -6.31 -13.06
CA PHE A 65 0.75 -7.39 -12.45
C PHE A 65 -0.29 -6.86 -11.45
N ALA A 66 0.17 -6.10 -10.44
CA ALA A 66 -0.67 -5.54 -9.39
C ALA A 66 -1.69 -4.56 -9.97
N GLY A 67 -1.32 -3.77 -10.99
CA GLY A 67 -2.21 -2.79 -11.62
C GLY A 67 -3.34 -3.46 -12.38
N LYS A 68 -3.03 -4.52 -13.15
CA LYS A 68 -4.06 -5.35 -13.82
C LYS A 68 -4.99 -6.01 -12.80
N LEU A 69 -4.42 -6.52 -11.70
CA LEU A 69 -5.21 -7.17 -10.65
C LEU A 69 -6.11 -6.19 -9.91
N LEU A 70 -5.61 -4.99 -9.58
CA LEU A 70 -6.39 -3.91 -8.97
C LEU A 70 -7.56 -3.51 -9.85
N ARG A 71 -7.33 -3.25 -11.15
CA ARG A 71 -8.40 -2.91 -12.10
C ARG A 71 -9.45 -4.02 -12.20
N PHE A 72 -9.01 -5.28 -12.29
CA PHE A 72 -9.93 -6.42 -12.30
C PHE A 72 -10.76 -6.51 -11.01
N MET A 73 -10.16 -6.27 -9.84
CA MET A 73 -10.85 -6.39 -8.54
C MET A 73 -11.72 -5.19 -8.18
N GLU A 74 -11.37 -3.97 -8.59
CA GLU A 74 -12.16 -2.74 -8.33
C GLU A 74 -13.27 -2.55 -9.37
N ASN A 75 -12.99 -2.74 -10.66
CA ASN A 75 -13.94 -2.44 -11.74
C ASN A 75 -14.64 -3.68 -12.31
N GLY A 76 -14.22 -4.89 -11.92
CA GLY A 76 -14.73 -6.13 -12.52
C GLY A 76 -14.29 -6.35 -13.97
N GLU A 77 -13.24 -5.66 -14.42
CA GLU A 77 -12.76 -5.70 -15.80
C GLU A 77 -11.99 -7.00 -16.11
N GLY A 78 -12.64 -7.91 -16.87
CA GLY A 78 -11.97 -9.02 -17.55
C GLY A 78 -12.58 -10.39 -17.28
N GLU A 79 -13.13 -11.05 -18.29
CA GLU A 79 -13.66 -12.43 -18.20
C GLU A 79 -12.57 -13.52 -18.24
N ASP A 80 -11.32 -13.19 -17.91
CA ASP A 80 -10.26 -14.19 -17.90
C ASP A 80 -10.40 -15.10 -16.67
N ARG A 81 -10.80 -16.36 -16.90
CA ARG A 81 -10.88 -17.40 -15.86
C ARG A 81 -9.57 -17.54 -15.09
N LYS A 82 -8.42 -17.28 -15.73
CA LYS A 82 -7.11 -17.29 -15.07
C LYS A 82 -7.01 -16.16 -14.06
N MET A 83 -7.35 -14.94 -14.46
CA MET A 83 -7.34 -13.77 -13.57
C MET A 83 -8.28 -13.95 -12.37
N LYS A 84 -9.49 -14.48 -12.61
CA LYS A 84 -10.46 -14.80 -11.54
C LYS A 84 -9.97 -15.85 -10.55
N ARG A 85 -9.10 -16.78 -10.96
CA ARG A 85 -8.47 -17.74 -10.05
C ARG A 85 -7.36 -17.08 -9.25
N THR A 86 -6.50 -16.30 -9.91
CA THR A 86 -5.39 -15.57 -9.29
C THR A 86 -5.89 -14.61 -8.22
N SER A 87 -6.94 -13.83 -8.50
CA SER A 87 -7.49 -12.82 -7.58
C SER A 87 -7.95 -13.38 -6.24
N ARG A 88 -8.30 -14.67 -6.15
CA ARG A 88 -8.71 -15.32 -4.88
C ARG A 88 -7.62 -15.29 -3.80
N ALA A 89 -6.36 -15.25 -4.22
CA ALA A 89 -5.18 -15.16 -3.36
C ALA A 89 -4.86 -13.73 -2.93
N PHE A 90 -5.66 -12.75 -3.35
CA PHE A 90 -5.45 -11.33 -3.06
C PHE A 90 -6.71 -10.69 -2.48
N GLU A 91 -6.53 -9.51 -1.91
CA GLU A 91 -7.57 -8.71 -1.29
C GLU A 91 -7.21 -7.23 -1.44
N VAL A 92 -8.19 -6.41 -1.82
CA VAL A 92 -8.03 -4.96 -1.87
C VAL A 92 -8.61 -4.37 -0.59
N VAL A 93 -7.81 -3.62 0.15
CA VAL A 93 -8.22 -2.94 1.39
C VAL A 93 -7.86 -1.47 1.26
N ASN A 94 -8.86 -0.58 1.32
CA ASN A 94 -8.70 0.85 1.09
C ASN A 94 -8.00 1.18 -0.24
N GLY A 95 -8.23 0.34 -1.26
CA GLY A 95 -7.63 0.45 -2.59
C GLY A 95 -6.14 0.11 -2.68
N ILE A 96 -5.56 -0.47 -1.63
CA ILE A 96 -4.22 -1.07 -1.65
C ILE A 96 -4.38 -2.59 -1.79
N LEU A 97 -3.55 -3.19 -2.64
CA LEU A 97 -3.52 -4.63 -2.91
C LEU A 97 -2.69 -5.37 -1.87
N TYR A 98 -3.27 -6.44 -1.31
CA TYR A 98 -2.63 -7.36 -0.38
C TYR A 98 -2.72 -8.79 -0.89
N ARG A 99 -1.67 -9.58 -0.65
CA ARG A 99 -1.74 -11.03 -0.78
C ARG A 99 -2.36 -11.61 0.47
N ARG A 100 -3.43 -12.39 0.31
CA ARG A 100 -4.16 -13.05 1.39
C ARG A 100 -3.73 -14.51 1.50
N ARG A 101 -3.32 -14.93 2.69
CA ARG A 101 -2.99 -16.33 3.01
C ARG A 101 -3.84 -16.79 4.19
N LYS A 102 -4.42 -17.98 4.09
CA LYS A 102 -5.13 -18.60 5.22
C LYS A 102 -4.11 -19.03 6.26
N THR A 103 -4.38 -18.71 7.52
CA THR A 103 -3.63 -19.15 8.68
C THR A 103 -4.57 -19.89 9.63
N PRO A 104 -4.05 -20.67 10.61
CA PRO A 104 -4.89 -21.30 11.61
C PRO A 104 -5.80 -20.31 12.36
N ASN A 105 -5.33 -19.06 12.52
CA ASN A 105 -6.03 -18.00 13.24
C ASN A 105 -6.82 -17.04 12.32
N GLY A 106 -7.06 -17.43 11.05
CA GLY A 106 -7.85 -16.63 10.10
C GLY A 106 -7.11 -16.35 8.79
N PHE A 107 -6.88 -15.07 8.48
CA PHE A 107 -6.20 -14.64 7.27
C PHE A 107 -5.06 -13.68 7.60
N LYS A 108 -3.88 -13.96 7.03
CA LYS A 108 -2.76 -13.02 7.02
C LYS A 108 -2.75 -12.28 5.69
N ARG A 109 -2.67 -10.94 5.78
CA ARG A 109 -2.45 -10.06 4.63
C ARG A 109 -0.98 -9.69 4.57
N THR A 110 -0.40 -9.72 3.38
CA THR A 110 0.97 -9.24 3.13
C THR A 110 0.89 -8.20 2.04
N LEU A 111 1.44 -7.01 2.29
CA LEU A 111 1.46 -5.93 1.32
C LEU A 111 2.12 -6.40 0.02
N VAL A 112 1.49 -6.13 -1.12
CA VAL A 112 2.10 -6.36 -2.43
C VAL A 112 2.96 -5.15 -2.75
N VAL A 113 4.27 -5.30 -2.72
CA VAL A 113 5.20 -4.26 -3.17
C VAL A 113 5.59 -4.62 -4.61
N PRO A 114 5.37 -3.72 -5.58
CA PRO A 114 5.82 -3.88 -6.96
C PRO A 114 7.31 -4.17 -7.08
#